data_AF-A0AA41DA17-F1
#
_entry.id   AF-A0AA41DA17-F1
#
_cell.length_a   1.000
_cell.length_b   1.000
_cell.length_c   1.000
_cell.angle_alpha   90.00
_cell.angle_beta   90.00
_cell.angle_gamma   90.00
#
_symmetry.space_group_name_H-M   'P 1'
#
loop_
_entity.id
_entity.type
_entity.pdbx_description
1 polymer ?
#
loop_
_entity_poly.entity_id
_entity_poly.type
_entity_poly.pdbx_seq_one_letter_code
_entity_poly.pdbx_strand_id
1 'polypeptide(L)' 'RARGRKLGRQLGERPKSDRLAPKVLAHIAEGRSYRWIARDLGLSKNTVAGIVARARGDVSPDATVTT' A
#
# COMPACT_ATOMS: atom_id res chain seq x y z
N ARG A 1 7.63 21.10 -33.53
CA ARG A 1 7.18 19.71 -33.30
C ARG A 1 6.74 19.59 -31.84
N ALA A 2 5.45 19.50 -31.55
CA ALA A 2 4.95 19.45 -30.17
C ALA A 2 5.21 18.06 -29.56
N ARG A 3 5.94 17.99 -28.44
CA ARG A 3 6.07 16.75 -27.65
C ARG A 3 4.83 16.67 -26.75
N GLY A 4 3.91 15.76 -27.04
CA GLY A 4 2.71 15.57 -26.21
C GLY A 4 3.06 15.28 -24.75
N ARG A 5 2.35 15.90 -23.80
CA ARG A 5 2.48 15.64 -22.36
C ARG A 5 1.79 14.32 -22.02
N LYS A 6 2.43 13.48 -21.21
CA LYS A 6 1.82 12.25 -20.71
C LYS A 6 0.83 12.63 -19.60
N LEU A 7 -0.45 12.39 -19.85
CA LEU A 7 -1.54 12.70 -18.92
C LEU A 7 -1.96 11.43 -18.16
N GLY A 8 -2.40 11.59 -16.93
CA GLY A 8 -2.95 10.50 -16.11
C GLY A 8 -1.91 9.72 -15.34
N ARG A 9 -2.34 8.59 -14.77
CA ARG A 9 -1.51 7.70 -13.96
C ARG A 9 -0.64 6.83 -14.85
N GLN A 10 0.63 6.67 -14.47
CA GLN A 10 1.48 5.69 -15.14
C GLN A 10 1.23 4.28 -14.60
N LEU A 11 1.50 3.29 -15.46
CA LEU A 11 1.45 1.89 -15.07
C LEU A 11 2.44 1.65 -13.91
N GLY A 12 1.94 1.11 -12.80
CA GLY A 12 2.72 0.89 -11.58
C GLY A 12 2.65 2.02 -10.55
N GLU A 13 2.23 3.23 -10.95
CA GLU A 13 2.12 4.35 -10.04
C GLU A 13 0.86 4.24 -9.17
N ARG A 14 1.02 4.19 -7.84
CA ARG A 14 -0.10 4.06 -6.89
C ARG A 14 -0.13 5.17 -5.82
N PRO A 15 -0.30 6.45 -6.20
CA PRO A 15 -0.12 7.58 -5.30
C PRO A 15 -0.99 7.51 -4.03
N LYS A 16 -2.25 7.08 -4.12
CA LYS A 16 -3.15 7.02 -2.94
C LYS A 16 -2.87 5.83 -2.03
N SER A 17 -2.52 4.68 -2.61
CA SER A 17 -2.28 3.45 -1.85
C SER A 17 -0.97 3.52 -1.10
N ASP A 18 0.07 4.09 -1.71
CA ASP A 18 1.42 4.11 -1.12
C ASP A 18 1.50 5.15 0.00
N ARG A 19 0.83 6.30 -0.16
CA ARG A 19 0.68 7.31 0.90
C ARG A 19 -0.03 6.79 2.15
N LEU A 20 -1.02 5.91 1.99
CA LEU A 20 -1.82 5.37 3.09
C LEU A 20 -1.31 4.03 3.62
N ALA A 21 -0.31 3.42 2.97
CA ALA A 21 0.25 2.15 3.37
C ALA A 21 0.74 2.12 4.84
N PRO A 22 1.43 3.14 5.38
CA PRO A 22 1.91 3.13 6.76
C PRO A 22 0.75 3.06 7.77
N LYS A 23 -0.34 3.80 7.50
CA LYS A 23 -1.53 3.83 8.35
C LYS A 23 -2.29 2.50 8.32
N VAL A 24 -2.39 1.88 7.15
CA VAL A 24 -3.01 0.55 7.00
C VAL A 24 -2.24 -0.48 7.83
N LEU A 25 -0.91 -0.47 7.75
CA LEU A 25 -0.07 -1.41 8.51
C LEU A 25 -0.17 -1.19 10.02
N ALA A 26 -0.22 0.07 10.48
CA ALA A 26 -0.43 0.39 11.88
C ALA A 26 -1.78 -0.17 12.40
N HIS A 27 -2.87 0.06 11.66
CA HIS A 27 -4.18 -0.48 12.07
C HIS A 27 -4.27 -2.00 12.05
N ILE A 28 -3.47 -2.66 11.21
CA ILE A 28 -3.38 -4.13 11.20
C ILE A 28 -2.60 -4.63 12.40
N ALA A 29 -1.52 -3.95 12.80
CA ALA A 29 -0.79 -4.26 14.03
C ALA A 29 -1.69 -4.12 15.27
N GLU A 30 -2.63 -3.18 15.26
CA GLU A 30 -3.67 -3.02 16.28
C GLU A 30 -4.79 -4.07 16.21
N GLY A 31 -4.77 -4.99 15.24
CA GLY A 31 -5.76 -6.06 15.09
C GLY A 31 -7.09 -5.64 14.45
N ARG A 32 -7.17 -4.46 13.81
CA ARG A 32 -8.42 -4.00 13.17
C ARG A 32 -8.72 -4.81 11.90
N SER A 33 -10.00 -5.06 11.66
CA SER A 33 -10.42 -5.81 10.47
C SER A 33 -10.25 -5.00 9.18
N TYR A 34 -9.99 -5.68 8.06
CA TYR A 34 -9.80 -5.03 6.75
C TYR A 34 -10.99 -4.18 6.30
N ARG A 35 -12.22 -4.57 6.65
CA ARG A 35 -13.42 -3.78 6.30
C ARG A 35 -13.54 -2.51 7.13
N TRP A 36 -13.06 -2.54 8.37
CA TRP A 36 -13.04 -1.38 9.25
C TRP A 36 -12.03 -0.36 8.72
N ILE A 37 -10.80 -0.80 8.44
CA ILE A 37 -9.71 0.03 7.91
C ILE A 37 -10.10 0.64 6.55
N ALA A 38 -10.77 -0.13 5.70
CA ALA A 38 -11.25 0.34 4.41
C ALA A 38 -12.25 1.51 4.55
N ARG A 39 -13.19 1.43 5.50
CA ARG A 39 -14.17 2.50 5.73
C ARG A 39 -13.52 3.75 6.32
N ASP A 40 -12.65 3.57 7.31
CA ASP A 40 -11.96 4.65 8.00
C ASP A 40 -11.07 5.47 7.05
N LEU A 41 -10.30 4.79 6.19
CA LEU A 41 -9.37 5.43 5.26
C LEU A 41 -9.98 5.79 3.89
N GLY A 42 -11.27 5.54 3.68
CA GLY A 42 -11.92 5.75 2.37
C GLY A 42 -11.25 4.96 1.24
N LEU A 43 -10.89 3.70 1.54
CA LEU A 43 -10.25 2.75 0.64
C LEU A 43 -11.19 1.58 0.34
N SER A 44 -10.91 0.86 -0.76
CA SER A 44 -11.56 -0.42 -1.00
C SER A 44 -10.89 -1.52 -0.17
N LYS A 45 -11.64 -2.57 0.20
CA LYS A 45 -11.08 -3.77 0.85
C LYS A 45 -9.91 -4.36 0.06
N ASN A 46 -10.03 -4.37 -1.26
CA ASN A 46 -9.01 -4.92 -2.16
C ASN A 46 -7.73 -4.08 -2.14
N THR A 47 -7.84 -2.76 -1.94
CA THR A 47 -6.67 -1.88 -1.75
C THR A 47 -5.96 -2.19 -0.45
N VAL A 48 -6.71 -2.37 0.65
CA VAL A 48 -6.15 -2.76 1.95
C VAL A 48 -5.43 -4.11 1.82
N ALA A 49 -6.10 -5.13 1.26
CA ALA A 49 -5.50 -6.44 1.03
C ALA A 49 -4.25 -6.36 0.13
N GLY A 50 -4.29 -5.56 -0.93
CA GLY A 50 -3.15 -5.36 -1.82
C GLY A 50 -1.97 -4.67 -1.14
N ILE A 51 -2.20 -3.73 -0.21
CA ILE A 51 -1.14 -3.11 0.59
C ILE A 51 -0.48 -4.16 1.49
N VAL A 52 -1.28 -5.00 2.15
CA VAL A 52 -0.77 -6.05 3.04
C VAL A 52 0.04 -7.09 2.27
N ALA A 53 -0.46 -7.54 1.12
CA ALA A 53 0.25 -8.50 0.28
C ALA A 53 1.63 -7.96 -0.16
N ARG A 54 1.73 -6.66 -0.47
CA ARG A 54 3.01 -6.02 -0.79
C ARG A 54 3.92 -5.91 0.42
N ALA A 55 3.41 -5.41 1.54
CA ALA A 55 4.20 -5.32 2.77
C ALA A 55 4.78 -6.67 3.21
N ARG A 56 4.09 -7.78 2.91
CA ARG A 56 4.59 -9.15 3.16
C ARG A 56 5.60 -9.62 2.11
N GLY A 57 5.46 -9.22 0.85
CA GLY A 57 6.41 -9.53 -0.22
C GLY A 57 7.67 -8.65 -0.23
N ASP A 58 7.60 -7.46 0.39
CA ASP A 58 8.70 -6.51 0.56
C ASP A 58 9.54 -6.80 1.82
N VAL A 59 9.14 -7.76 2.66
CA VAL A 59 10.03 -8.30 3.71
C VAL A 59 11.05 -9.19 3.02
N SER A 60 12.16 -8.61 2.58
CA SER A 60 13.39 -9.40 2.35
C SER A 60 13.70 -10.13 3.66
N PRO A 61 13.74 -11.48 3.69
CA PRO A 61 14.03 -12.25 4.90
C PRO A 61 15.49 -12.09 5.41
N ASP A 62 16.25 -11.14 4.88
CA ASP A 62 17.72 -11.08 4.97
C ASP A 62 18.26 -10.04 5.98
N ALA A 63 17.39 -9.45 6.83
CA ALA A 63 17.79 -8.40 7.77
C ALA A 63 17.83 -8.83 9.25
N THR A 64 17.69 -10.13 9.57
CA THR A 64 17.67 -10.61 10.97
C THR A 64 18.64 -11.76 11.26
N VAL A 65 19.81 -11.77 10.62
CA VAL A 65 20.93 -12.60 11.10
C VAL A 65 22.21 -11.78 11.05
N THR A 66 22.47 -10.99 12.09
CA THR A 66 23.81 -10.48 12.39
C THR A 66 23.93 -10.33 13.91
N THR A 67 24.83 -11.15 14.47
CA THR A 67 25.29 -11.27 15.87
C THR A 67 24.44 -12.15 16.78
#